data_AF-A0A1V4ZZF3-F1
#
_entry.id   AF-A0A1V4ZZF3-F1
#
_cell.length_a   1.000
_cell.length_b   1.000
_cell.length_c   1.000
_cell.angle_alpha   90.00
_cell.angle_beta   90.00
_cell.angle_gamma   90.00
#
_symmetry.space_group_name_H-M   'P 1'
#
loop_
_entity.id
_entity.type
_entity.pdbx_description
1 polymer ?
#
loop_
_entity_poly.entity_id
_entity_poly.type
_entity_poly.pdbx_seq_one_letter_code
_entity_poly.pdbx_strand_id
1 'polypeptide(L)'
;MAEEIRDLIEKINAEGVRAAEEKARAIEAAAQQRAGEILTKATAEAEAMIAAAQERIRRDEEKERVLLSQAGRDLLLSLREEINAMLGRIVVSEVRDVLTPEVLARLITESVRNYSAGKGGDITVSVNAGDLEVLENHFLTRLREETKKTIVLRPSEEISGGFSISFDDGKSCHDFTDKALAAYIGTHLKPRLNRILEGAMKE
;
A
#
# COMPACT_ATOMS: atom_id res chain seq x y z
N MET A 1 -97.13 49.82 10.27
CA MET A 1 -95.99 50.62 10.80
C MET A 1 -95.09 49.82 11.75
N ALA A 2 -95.51 49.41 12.95
CA ALA A 2 -94.63 48.62 13.86
C ALA A 2 -94.39 47.17 13.38
N GLU A 3 -95.41 46.53 12.81
CA GLU A 3 -95.33 45.17 12.24
C GLU A 3 -94.45 45.11 10.98
N GLU A 4 -94.59 46.06 10.06
CA GLU A 4 -93.77 46.12 8.83
C GLU A 4 -92.28 46.37 9.11
N ILE A 5 -91.95 47.17 10.12
CA ILE A 5 -90.55 47.38 10.54
C ILE A 5 -89.99 46.11 11.19
N ARG A 6 -90.81 45.38 11.94
CA ARG A 6 -90.41 44.13 12.61
C ARG A 6 -90.19 43.00 11.61
N ASP A 7 -91.06 42.85 10.62
CA ASP A 7 -90.89 41.92 9.51
C ASP A 7 -89.66 42.24 8.66
N LEU A 8 -89.38 43.53 8.43
CA LEU A 8 -88.18 43.96 7.72
C LEU A 8 -86.90 43.64 8.50
N ILE A 9 -86.90 43.85 9.82
CA ILE A 9 -85.77 43.49 10.70
C ILE A 9 -85.55 41.97 10.73
N GLU A 10 -86.62 41.17 10.83
CA GLU A 10 -86.52 39.70 10.79
C GLU A 10 -85.97 39.22 9.44
N LYS A 11 -86.41 39.83 8.34
CA LYS A 11 -85.94 39.49 6.99
C LYS A 11 -84.46 39.86 6.78
N ILE A 12 -84.04 41.03 7.25
CA ILE A 12 -82.63 41.47 7.22
C ILE A 12 -81.76 40.55 8.09
N ASN A 13 -82.24 40.15 9.28
CA ASN A 13 -81.52 39.20 10.12
C ASN A 13 -81.41 37.83 9.46
N ALA A 14 -82.49 37.30 8.88
CA ALA A 14 -82.47 36.00 8.20
C ALA A 14 -81.57 36.01 6.95
N GLU A 15 -81.53 37.12 6.19
CA GLU A 15 -80.59 37.32 5.08
C GLU A 15 -79.15 37.44 5.57
N GLY A 16 -78.91 38.18 6.65
CA GLY A 16 -77.59 38.30 7.27
C GLY A 16 -77.04 36.98 7.79
N VAL A 17 -77.88 36.18 8.48
CA VAL A 17 -77.53 34.85 8.99
C VAL A 17 -77.25 33.89 7.84
N ARG A 18 -78.07 33.84 6.79
CA ARG A 18 -77.79 33.03 5.59
C ARG A 18 -76.47 33.41 4.93
N ALA A 19 -76.22 34.70 4.72
CA ALA A 19 -75.00 35.17 4.09
C ALA A 19 -73.76 34.86 4.94
N ALA A 20 -73.88 34.90 6.27
CA ALA A 20 -72.82 34.49 7.19
C ALA A 20 -72.57 32.98 7.15
N GLU A 21 -73.63 32.16 7.15
CA GLU A 21 -73.52 30.70 7.02
C GLU A 21 -72.89 30.28 5.69
N GLU A 22 -73.28 30.89 4.57
CA GLU A 22 -72.65 30.62 3.26
C GLU A 22 -71.16 30.96 3.26
N LYS A 23 -70.79 32.12 3.82
CA LYS A 23 -69.38 32.51 3.95
C LYS A 23 -68.61 31.58 4.87
N ALA A 24 -69.20 31.15 5.98
CA ALA A 24 -68.58 30.20 6.90
C ALA A 24 -68.31 28.85 6.21
N ARG A 25 -69.32 28.30 5.50
CA ARG A 25 -69.16 27.07 4.71
C ARG A 25 -68.09 27.22 3.63
N ALA A 26 -68.03 28.36 2.95
CA ALA A 26 -67.00 28.63 1.95
C ALA A 26 -65.59 28.69 2.57
N ILE A 27 -65.44 29.29 3.76
CA ILE A 27 -64.16 29.34 4.49
C ILE A 27 -63.75 27.93 4.94
N GLU A 28 -64.66 27.15 5.51
CA GLU A 28 -64.38 25.77 5.93
C GLU A 28 -63.99 24.88 4.75
N ALA A 29 -64.71 24.97 3.63
CA ALA A 29 -64.37 24.24 2.41
C ALA A 29 -62.97 24.62 1.89
N ALA A 30 -62.66 25.92 1.85
CA ALA A 30 -61.33 26.39 1.45
C ALA A 30 -60.22 25.95 2.42
N ALA A 31 -60.49 25.93 3.72
CA ALA A 31 -59.54 25.46 4.73
C ALA A 31 -59.29 23.95 4.62
N GLN A 32 -60.33 23.15 4.41
CA GLN A 32 -60.22 21.71 4.18
C GLN A 32 -59.45 21.40 2.90
N GLN A 33 -59.71 22.13 1.81
CA GLN A 33 -58.96 21.98 0.57
C GLN A 33 -57.47 22.28 0.79
N ARG A 34 -57.12 23.42 1.40
CA ARG A 34 -55.72 23.78 1.68
C ARG A 34 -55.04 22.77 2.60
N ALA A 35 -55.74 22.25 3.60
CA ALA A 35 -55.21 21.20 4.47
C ALA A 35 -54.89 19.91 3.68
N GLY A 36 -55.78 19.52 2.76
CA GLY A 36 -55.54 18.39 1.85
C GLY A 36 -54.35 18.62 0.92
N GLU A 37 -54.21 19.81 0.36
CA GLU A 37 -53.07 20.18 -0.49
C GLU A 37 -51.74 20.14 0.29
N ILE A 38 -51.73 20.68 1.51
CA ILE A 38 -50.55 20.63 2.40
C ILE A 38 -50.18 19.19 2.71
N LEU A 39 -51.15 18.34 3.06
CA LEU A 39 -50.90 16.94 3.40
C LEU A 39 -50.36 16.16 2.19
N THR A 40 -50.94 16.40 1.00
CA THR A 40 -50.49 15.77 -0.26
C THR A 40 -49.07 16.20 -0.61
N LYS A 41 -48.76 17.49 -0.45
CA LYS A 41 -47.41 18.00 -0.69
C LYS A 41 -46.40 17.43 0.31
N ALA A 42 -46.74 17.42 1.59
CA ALA A 42 -45.87 16.88 2.64
C ALA A 42 -45.61 15.37 2.47
N THR A 43 -46.63 14.60 2.09
CA THR A 43 -46.48 13.16 1.80
C THR A 43 -45.60 12.91 0.58
N ALA A 44 -45.81 13.65 -0.51
CA ALA A 44 -44.95 13.55 -1.70
C ALA A 44 -43.48 13.93 -1.40
N GLU A 45 -43.25 14.98 -0.61
CA GLU A 45 -41.89 15.38 -0.19
C GLU A 45 -41.23 14.31 0.71
N ALA A 46 -41.99 13.72 1.63
CA ALA A 46 -41.50 12.64 2.49
C ALA A 46 -41.15 11.38 1.69
N GLU A 47 -42.00 10.97 0.75
CA GLU A 47 -41.74 9.84 -0.15
C GLU A 47 -40.50 10.09 -1.01
N ALA A 48 -40.35 11.30 -1.57
CA ALA A 48 -39.17 11.68 -2.34
C ALA A 48 -37.89 11.63 -1.49
N MET A 49 -37.95 12.10 -0.23
CA MET A 49 -36.83 12.06 0.69
C MET A 49 -36.42 10.62 1.04
N ILE A 50 -37.40 9.73 1.29
CA ILE A 50 -37.15 8.31 1.57
C ILE A 50 -36.54 7.63 0.35
N ALA A 51 -37.08 7.86 -0.84
CA ALA A 51 -36.54 7.30 -2.08
C ALA A 51 -35.09 7.76 -2.34
N ALA A 52 -34.81 9.05 -2.15
CA ALA A 52 -33.45 9.60 -2.28
C ALA A 52 -32.48 9.02 -1.24
N ALA A 53 -32.94 8.83 0.01
CA ALA A 53 -32.14 8.21 1.06
C ALA A 53 -31.82 6.75 0.74
N GLN A 54 -32.79 5.96 0.27
CA GLN A 54 -32.60 4.57 -0.12
C GLN A 54 -31.61 4.42 -1.28
N GLU A 55 -31.70 5.28 -2.30
CA GLU A 55 -30.76 5.28 -3.41
C GLU A 55 -29.34 5.64 -2.95
N ARG A 56 -29.20 6.60 -2.01
CA ARG A 56 -27.90 6.94 -1.45
C ARG A 56 -27.29 5.78 -0.66
N ILE A 57 -28.09 5.12 0.19
CA ILE A 57 -27.66 3.93 0.95
C ILE A 57 -27.17 2.85 0.00
N ARG A 58 -27.93 2.51 -1.04
CA ARG A 58 -27.53 1.50 -2.03
C ARG A 58 -26.19 1.84 -2.69
N ARG A 59 -26.00 3.10 -3.10
CA ARG A 59 -24.74 3.55 -3.72
C ARG A 59 -23.57 3.49 -2.74
N ASP A 60 -23.80 3.83 -1.48
CA ASP A 60 -22.75 3.82 -0.48
C ASP A 60 -22.38 2.38 -0.08
N GLU A 61 -23.34 1.46 0.03
CA GLU A 61 -23.08 0.03 0.22
C GLU A 61 -22.25 -0.58 -0.93
N GLU A 62 -22.55 -0.20 -2.18
CA GLU A 62 -21.78 -0.64 -3.35
C GLU A 62 -20.34 -0.13 -3.29
N LYS A 63 -20.14 1.15 -2.94
CA LYS A 63 -18.80 1.73 -2.75
C LYS A 63 -18.06 1.05 -1.61
N GLU A 64 -18.71 0.82 -0.48
CA GLU A 64 -18.10 0.17 0.69
C GLU A 64 -17.61 -1.23 0.35
N ARG A 65 -18.40 -2.01 -0.39
CA ARG A 65 -17.97 -3.34 -0.86
C ARG A 65 -16.72 -3.27 -1.73
N VAL A 66 -16.64 -2.30 -2.64
CA VAL A 66 -15.46 -2.09 -3.48
C VAL A 66 -14.25 -1.69 -2.62
N LEU A 67 -14.42 -0.76 -1.69
CA LEU A 67 -13.35 -0.31 -0.79
C LEU A 67 -12.84 -1.44 0.10
N LEU A 68 -13.72 -2.27 0.66
CA LEU A 68 -13.34 -3.44 1.45
C LEU A 68 -12.57 -4.46 0.60
N SER A 69 -13.02 -4.72 -0.63
CA SER A 69 -12.29 -5.61 -1.53
C SER A 69 -10.91 -5.06 -1.89
N GLN A 70 -10.77 -3.74 -2.03
CA GLN A 70 -9.48 -3.10 -2.29
C GLN A 70 -8.57 -3.21 -1.08
N ALA A 71 -9.05 -2.85 0.12
CA ALA A 71 -8.29 -2.95 1.35
C ALA A 71 -7.80 -4.38 1.62
N GLY A 72 -8.62 -5.40 1.31
CA GLY A 72 -8.22 -6.80 1.39
C GLY A 72 -7.10 -7.16 0.42
N ARG A 73 -7.14 -6.65 -0.83
CA ARG A 73 -6.05 -6.85 -1.81
C ARG A 73 -4.76 -6.16 -1.35
N ASP A 74 -4.87 -4.93 -0.87
CA ASP A 74 -3.72 -4.15 -0.40
C ASP A 74 -3.04 -4.85 0.79
N LEU A 75 -3.83 -5.37 1.74
CA LEU A 75 -3.33 -6.15 2.86
C LEU A 75 -2.52 -7.38 2.40
N LEU A 76 -3.04 -8.12 1.43
CA LEU A 76 -2.38 -9.32 0.89
C LEU A 76 -1.09 -8.97 0.13
N LEU A 77 -1.07 -7.85 -0.58
CA LEU A 77 0.14 -7.35 -1.25
C LEU A 77 1.20 -6.93 -0.23
N SER A 78 0.84 -6.14 0.79
CA SER A 78 1.77 -5.74 1.84
C SER A 78 2.31 -6.93 2.62
N LEU A 79 1.49 -7.94 2.90
CA LEU A 79 1.94 -9.17 3.54
C LEU A 79 2.97 -9.91 2.68
N ARG A 80 2.73 -10.02 1.37
CA ARG A 80 3.67 -10.64 0.43
C ARG A 80 5.00 -9.89 0.39
N GLU A 81 4.97 -8.57 0.39
CA GLU A 81 6.16 -7.73 0.41
C GLU A 81 6.97 -7.95 1.70
N GLU A 82 6.32 -7.98 2.87
CA GLU A 82 6.99 -8.20 4.14
C GLU A 82 7.61 -9.60 4.24
N ILE A 83 6.92 -10.63 3.74
CA ILE A 83 7.47 -11.99 3.68
C ILE A 83 8.71 -12.05 2.78
N ASN A 84 8.69 -11.38 1.63
CA ASN A 84 9.87 -11.30 0.75
C ASN A 84 11.02 -10.49 1.39
N ALA A 85 10.70 -9.44 2.14
CA ALA A 85 11.68 -8.66 2.88
C ALA A 85 12.32 -9.51 3.99
N MET A 86 11.52 -10.28 4.72
CA MET A 86 11.99 -11.22 5.73
C MET A 86 12.93 -12.27 5.13
N LEU A 87 12.55 -12.89 4.01
CA LEU A 87 13.44 -13.81 3.28
C LEU A 87 14.77 -13.13 2.92
N GLY A 88 14.70 -11.89 2.41
CA GLY A 88 15.90 -11.12 2.08
C GLY A 88 16.83 -10.94 3.28
N ARG A 89 16.30 -10.58 4.45
CA ARG A 89 17.07 -10.44 5.69
C ARG A 89 17.70 -11.75 6.14
N ILE A 90 16.97 -12.85 6.06
CA ILE A 90 17.48 -14.19 6.40
C ILE A 90 18.64 -14.55 5.48
N VAL A 91 18.47 -14.42 4.16
CA VAL A 91 19.52 -14.77 3.20
C VAL A 91 20.78 -13.92 3.41
N VAL A 92 20.64 -12.61 3.66
CA VAL A 92 21.80 -11.75 3.97
C VAL A 92 22.54 -12.23 5.21
N SER A 93 21.81 -12.57 6.29
CA SER A 93 22.42 -13.07 7.52
C SER A 93 23.17 -14.38 7.28
N GLU A 94 22.53 -15.37 6.66
CA GLU A 94 23.12 -16.68 6.40
C GLU A 94 24.36 -16.58 5.49
N VAL A 95 24.30 -15.74 4.46
CA VAL A 95 25.45 -15.48 3.59
C VAL A 95 26.59 -14.86 4.39
N ARG A 96 26.30 -13.86 5.22
CA ARG A 96 27.31 -13.20 6.05
C ARG A 96 27.98 -14.15 7.02
N ASP A 97 27.21 -15.03 7.66
CA ASP A 97 27.72 -16.00 8.64
C ASP A 97 28.65 -17.03 7.99
N VAL A 98 28.43 -17.36 6.72
CA VAL A 98 29.28 -18.26 5.93
C VAL A 98 30.55 -17.57 5.40
N LEU A 99 30.55 -16.24 5.24
CA LEU A 99 31.67 -15.46 4.70
C LEU A 99 32.77 -15.18 5.74
N THR A 100 33.28 -16.23 6.37
CA THR A 100 34.41 -16.12 7.32
C THR A 100 35.72 -15.75 6.62
N PRO A 101 36.72 -15.18 7.31
CA PRO A 101 38.02 -14.83 6.72
C PRO A 101 38.69 -15.95 5.92
N GLU A 102 38.57 -17.21 6.36
CA GLU A 102 39.08 -18.40 5.66
C GLU A 102 38.36 -18.61 4.32
N VAL A 103 37.03 -18.46 4.29
CA VAL A 103 36.22 -18.57 3.08
C VAL A 103 36.54 -17.42 2.14
N LEU A 104 36.67 -16.18 2.65
CA LEU A 104 37.07 -15.02 1.87
C LEU A 104 38.42 -15.24 1.19
N ALA A 105 39.44 -15.70 1.92
CA ALA A 105 40.76 -15.97 1.36
C ALA A 105 40.69 -17.00 0.21
N ARG A 106 39.90 -18.06 0.37
CA ARG A 106 39.68 -19.06 -0.69
C ARG A 106 38.98 -18.46 -1.91
N LEU A 107 37.90 -17.71 -1.70
CA LEU A 107 37.15 -17.08 -2.79
C LEU A 107 37.98 -16.04 -3.54
N ILE A 108 38.79 -15.23 -2.85
CA ILE A 108 39.72 -14.30 -3.46
C ILE A 108 40.74 -15.06 -4.32
N THR A 109 41.34 -16.13 -3.78
CA THR A 109 42.31 -16.97 -4.51
C THR A 109 41.72 -17.49 -5.81
N GLU A 110 40.53 -18.09 -5.76
CA GLU A 110 39.86 -18.65 -6.93
C GLU A 110 39.45 -17.54 -7.92
N SER A 111 39.00 -16.39 -7.43
CA SER A 111 38.65 -15.24 -8.28
C SER A 111 39.86 -14.73 -9.04
N VAL A 112 41.02 -14.64 -8.38
CA VAL A 112 42.28 -14.23 -9.02
C VAL A 112 42.78 -15.29 -10.02
N ARG A 113 42.67 -16.58 -9.70
CA ARG A 113 43.09 -17.68 -10.60
C ARG A 113 42.24 -17.73 -11.87
N ASN A 114 40.93 -17.54 -11.74
CA ASN A 114 40.00 -17.59 -12.87
C ASN A 114 40.04 -16.30 -13.72
N TYR A 115 40.63 -15.21 -13.20
CA TYR A 115 40.84 -14.01 -13.98
C TYR A 115 41.91 -14.23 -15.06
N SER A 116 41.45 -14.38 -16.30
CA SER A 116 42.27 -14.80 -17.43
C SER A 116 42.92 -13.65 -18.22
N ALA A 117 42.85 -12.40 -17.75
CA ALA A 117 43.34 -11.24 -18.51
C ALA A 117 44.67 -10.67 -17.97
N GLY A 118 45.62 -10.47 -18.89
CA GLY A 118 46.70 -9.48 -18.78
C GLY A 118 47.87 -9.78 -17.83
N LYS A 119 49.11 -9.68 -18.32
CA LYS A 119 50.34 -9.81 -17.52
C LYS A 119 50.65 -8.61 -16.61
N GLY A 120 49.75 -7.64 -16.41
CA GLY A 120 50.07 -6.47 -15.61
C GLY A 120 48.84 -5.64 -15.25
N GLY A 121 48.47 -5.69 -13.98
CA GLY A 121 47.45 -4.87 -13.34
C GLY A 121 47.47 -5.21 -11.85
N ASP A 122 47.48 -4.18 -11.00
CA ASP A 122 47.38 -4.38 -9.56
C ASP A 122 45.96 -4.85 -9.20
N ILE A 123 45.87 -5.87 -8.35
CA ILE A 123 44.60 -6.41 -7.89
C ILE A 123 44.27 -5.71 -6.58
N THR A 124 43.14 -5.01 -6.54
CA THR A 124 42.66 -4.39 -5.30
C THR A 124 41.47 -5.18 -4.77
N VAL A 125 41.53 -5.57 -3.51
CA VAL A 125 40.42 -6.22 -2.81
C VAL A 125 39.97 -5.33 -1.66
N SER A 126 38.71 -4.96 -1.67
CA SER A 126 38.08 -4.17 -0.61
C SER A 126 37.27 -5.09 0.29
N VAL A 127 37.48 -4.98 1.60
CA VAL A 127 36.81 -5.76 2.66
C VAL A 127 36.41 -4.85 3.82
N ASN A 128 35.61 -5.34 4.77
CA ASN A 128 35.37 -4.60 6.00
C ASN A 128 36.67 -4.50 6.84
N ALA A 129 36.71 -3.60 7.83
CA ALA A 129 37.91 -3.40 8.64
C ALA A 129 38.29 -4.61 9.52
N GLY A 130 37.30 -5.39 9.98
CA GLY A 130 37.55 -6.55 10.85
C GLY A 130 38.22 -7.71 10.11
N ASP A 131 37.73 -8.03 8.92
CA ASP A 131 38.26 -9.09 8.05
C ASP A 131 39.59 -8.66 7.43
N LEU A 132 39.81 -7.35 7.20
CA LEU A 132 41.08 -6.82 6.70
C LEU A 132 42.27 -7.25 7.56
N GLU A 133 42.20 -7.02 8.87
CA GLU A 133 43.30 -7.33 9.79
C GLU A 133 43.62 -8.84 9.77
N VAL A 134 42.59 -9.68 9.76
CA VAL A 134 42.76 -11.14 9.71
C VAL A 134 43.37 -11.57 8.36
N LEU A 135 42.89 -11.01 7.25
CA LEU A 135 43.38 -11.32 5.91
C LEU A 135 44.83 -10.85 5.71
N GLU A 136 45.19 -9.66 6.20
CA GLU A 136 46.56 -9.14 6.14
C GLU A 136 47.54 -10.01 6.95
N ASN A 137 47.18 -10.34 8.19
CA ASN A 137 48.07 -11.04 9.11
C ASN A 137 48.23 -12.53 8.77
N HIS A 138 47.17 -13.19 8.28
CA HIS A 138 47.16 -14.65 8.17
C HIS A 138 47.12 -15.18 6.73
N PHE A 139 46.62 -14.41 5.76
CA PHE A 139 46.34 -14.91 4.41
C PHE A 139 47.08 -14.19 3.30
N LEU A 140 47.44 -12.90 3.45
CA LEU A 140 48.01 -12.09 2.37
C LEU A 140 49.29 -12.69 1.76
N THR A 141 50.20 -13.20 2.60
CA THR A 141 51.42 -13.89 2.13
C THR A 141 51.07 -15.10 1.27
N ARG A 142 50.17 -15.97 1.75
CA ARG A 142 49.71 -17.15 1.02
C ARG A 142 49.00 -16.77 -0.28
N LEU A 143 48.13 -15.76 -0.24
CA LEU A 143 47.41 -15.26 -1.43
C LEU A 143 48.39 -14.81 -2.52
N ARG A 144 49.44 -14.07 -2.15
CA ARG A 144 50.48 -13.60 -3.08
C ARG A 144 51.31 -14.77 -3.63
N GLU A 145 51.67 -15.73 -2.79
CA GLU A 145 52.44 -16.92 -3.20
C GLU A 145 51.65 -17.81 -4.17
N GLU A 146 50.37 -18.08 -3.86
CA GLU A 146 49.52 -18.96 -4.67
C GLU A 146 49.14 -18.34 -6.01
N THR A 147 48.85 -17.03 -6.03
CA THR A 147 48.41 -16.35 -7.25
C THR A 147 49.56 -15.80 -8.09
N LYS A 148 50.75 -15.61 -7.49
CA LYS A 148 51.90 -14.91 -8.10
C LYS A 148 51.55 -13.51 -8.61
N LYS A 149 50.62 -12.83 -7.94
CA LYS A 149 50.12 -11.49 -8.27
C LYS A 149 50.26 -10.54 -7.07
N THR A 150 50.43 -9.26 -7.36
CA THR A 150 50.36 -8.21 -6.33
C THR A 150 48.90 -7.97 -5.96
N ILE A 151 48.57 -8.27 -4.72
CA ILE A 151 47.25 -8.03 -4.14
C ILE A 151 47.39 -6.94 -3.08
N VAL A 152 46.57 -5.91 -3.22
CA VAL A 152 46.42 -4.80 -2.28
C VAL A 152 45.06 -4.93 -1.60
N LEU A 153 45.06 -5.08 -0.28
CA LEU A 153 43.83 -5.09 0.50
C LEU A 153 43.51 -3.65 0.93
N ARG A 154 42.21 -3.30 0.94
CA ARG A 154 41.73 -1.99 1.39
C ARG A 154 40.52 -2.14 2.30
N PRO A 155 40.39 -1.32 3.35
CA PRO A 155 39.15 -1.24 4.11
C PRO A 155 38.07 -0.53 3.30
N SER A 156 36.81 -0.93 3.50
CA SER A 156 35.62 -0.26 3.01
C SER A 156 34.55 -0.25 4.09
N GLU A 157 34.01 0.93 4.40
CA GLU A 157 32.90 1.11 5.34
C GLU A 157 31.55 0.66 4.75
N GLU A 158 31.46 0.56 3.43
CA GLU A 158 30.24 0.15 2.72
C GLU A 158 30.03 -1.38 2.78
N ILE A 159 31.11 -2.12 3.05
CA ILE A 159 31.12 -3.59 3.11
C ILE A 159 30.88 -4.04 4.54
N SER A 160 29.78 -4.74 4.76
CA SER A 160 29.45 -5.35 6.05
C SER A 160 30.00 -6.77 6.18
N GLY A 161 30.06 -7.52 5.09
CA GLY A 161 30.70 -8.83 4.98
C GLY A 161 30.96 -9.19 3.51
N GLY A 162 31.90 -10.10 3.26
CA GLY A 162 32.34 -10.40 1.90
C GLY A 162 33.44 -9.47 1.40
N PHE A 163 33.59 -9.37 0.08
CA PHE A 163 34.61 -8.52 -0.54
C PHE A 163 34.19 -8.00 -1.92
N SER A 164 34.81 -6.92 -2.36
CA SER A 164 34.81 -6.50 -3.75
C SER A 164 36.23 -6.65 -4.30
N ILE A 165 36.37 -7.14 -5.53
CA ILE A 165 37.67 -7.31 -6.18
C ILE A 165 37.69 -6.54 -7.49
N SER A 166 38.74 -5.75 -7.67
CA SER A 166 38.98 -5.00 -8.90
C SER A 166 40.32 -5.37 -9.53
N PHE A 167 40.30 -5.42 -10.86
CA PHE A 167 41.44 -5.72 -11.72
C PHE A 167 41.69 -4.56 -12.70
N ASP A 168 42.89 -4.54 -13.28
CA ASP A 168 43.28 -3.63 -14.36
C ASP A 168 43.03 -2.14 -14.02
N ASP A 169 43.46 -1.72 -12.82
CA ASP A 169 43.29 -0.34 -12.33
C ASP A 169 41.81 0.07 -12.20
N GLY A 170 40.97 -0.88 -11.76
CA GLY A 170 39.55 -0.64 -11.51
C GLY A 170 38.62 -0.84 -12.72
N LYS A 171 39.14 -1.26 -13.87
CA LYS A 171 38.34 -1.47 -15.10
C LYS A 171 37.40 -2.66 -15.02
N SER A 172 37.79 -3.70 -14.30
CA SER A 172 36.96 -4.89 -14.07
C SER A 172 36.70 -4.99 -12.57
N CYS A 173 35.45 -4.83 -12.15
CA CYS A 173 35.06 -4.90 -10.74
C CYS A 173 34.01 -6.00 -10.55
N HIS A 174 34.22 -6.85 -9.55
CA HIS A 174 33.30 -7.91 -9.16
C HIS A 174 32.94 -7.75 -7.69
N ASP A 175 31.64 -7.85 -7.41
CA ASP A 175 31.08 -7.68 -6.07
C ASP A 175 30.68 -9.05 -5.50
N PHE A 176 31.38 -9.48 -4.47
CA PHE A 176 31.12 -10.69 -3.68
C PHE A 176 30.75 -10.33 -2.23
N THR A 177 30.16 -9.15 -2.02
CA THR A 177 29.61 -8.75 -0.73
C THR A 177 28.43 -9.63 -0.34
N ASP A 178 28.17 -9.71 0.96
CA ASP A 178 26.99 -10.36 1.53
C ASP A 178 25.68 -9.91 0.85
N LYS A 179 25.53 -8.61 0.62
CA LYS A 179 24.38 -8.02 -0.07
C LYS A 179 24.29 -8.45 -1.53
N ALA A 180 25.39 -8.44 -2.28
CA ALA A 180 25.40 -8.82 -3.69
C ALA A 180 25.07 -10.31 -3.87
N LEU A 181 25.68 -11.17 -3.06
CA LEU A 181 25.42 -12.61 -3.07
C LEU A 181 23.98 -12.93 -2.63
N ALA A 182 23.48 -12.26 -1.58
CA ALA A 182 22.10 -12.42 -1.15
C ALA A 182 21.09 -11.94 -2.20
N ALA A 183 21.40 -10.85 -2.91
CA ALA A 183 20.58 -10.37 -4.02
C ALA A 183 20.54 -11.42 -5.15
N TYR A 184 21.69 -11.98 -5.52
CA TYR A 184 21.79 -13.05 -6.52
C TYR A 184 20.96 -14.28 -6.12
N ILE A 185 21.14 -14.80 -4.91
CA ILE A 185 20.34 -15.92 -4.37
C ILE A 185 18.84 -15.56 -4.37
N GLY A 186 18.52 -14.32 -3.98
CA GLY A 186 17.16 -13.79 -3.96
C GLY A 186 16.47 -13.83 -5.33
N THR A 187 17.20 -13.70 -6.44
CA THR A 187 16.62 -13.83 -7.80
C THR A 187 16.01 -15.21 -8.06
N HIS A 188 16.50 -16.24 -7.37
CA HIS A 188 16.02 -17.61 -7.51
C HIS A 188 15.01 -18.01 -6.42
N LEU A 189 15.18 -17.51 -5.19
CA LEU A 189 14.30 -17.87 -4.07
C LEU A 189 12.97 -17.09 -4.09
N LYS A 190 12.99 -15.78 -4.37
CA LYS A 190 11.78 -14.94 -4.34
C LYS A 190 10.69 -15.44 -5.31
N PRO A 191 11.00 -15.82 -6.57
CA PRO A 191 9.97 -16.35 -7.47
C PRO A 191 9.34 -17.66 -6.97
N ARG A 192 10.11 -18.52 -6.30
CA ARG A 192 9.58 -19.76 -5.72
C ARG A 192 8.66 -19.49 -4.54
N LEU A 193 9.06 -18.57 -3.65
CA LEU A 193 8.23 -18.14 -2.52
C LEU A 193 6.92 -17.52 -3.01
N ASN A 194 6.98 -16.64 -4.00
CA ASN A 194 5.78 -16.01 -4.56
C ASN A 194 4.80 -17.05 -5.13
N ARG A 195 5.28 -18.10 -5.81
CA ARG A 195 4.41 -19.19 -6.28
C ARG A 195 3.71 -19.94 -5.14
N ILE A 196 4.41 -20.17 -4.03
CA ILE A 196 3.82 -20.81 -2.84
C ILE A 196 2.72 -19.91 -2.25
N LEU A 197 3.02 -18.62 -2.10
CA LEU A 197 2.05 -17.64 -1.58
C LEU A 197 0.82 -17.49 -2.49
N GLU A 198 1.02 -17.48 -3.81
CA GLU A 198 -0.10 -17.45 -4.78
C GLU A 198 -0.95 -18.71 -4.74
N GLY A 199 -0.35 -19.88 -4.48
CA GLY A 199 -1.08 -21.14 -4.29
C GLY A 199 -2.00 -21.09 -3.06
N ALA A 200 -1.45 -20.62 -1.92
CA ALA A 200 -2.20 -20.52 -0.67
C ALA A 200 -3.35 -19.50 -0.69
N MET A 201 -3.36 -18.55 -1.65
CA MET A 201 -4.45 -17.58 -1.83
C MET A 201 -5.60 -18.08 -2.71
N LYS A 202 -5.45 -19.23 -3.36
CA LYS A 202 -6.46 -19.83 -4.26
C LYS A 202 -7.27 -20.95 -3.60
N GLU A 203 -6.80 -21.48 -2.47
CA GLU A 203 -7.55 -22.39 -1.57
C GLU A 203 -8.40 -21.60 -0.57
#